data_AF-A0A5B7GI95-F1
#
_entry.id   AF-A0A5B7GI95-F1
#
_cell.length_a   1.000
_cell.length_b   1.000
_cell.length_c   1.000
_cell.angle_alpha   90.00
_cell.angle_beta   90.00
_cell.angle_gamma   90.00
#
_symmetry.space_group_name_H-M   'P 1'
#
loop_
_entity.id
_entity.type
_entity.pdbx_description
1 polymer ?
#
loop_
_entity_poly.entity_id
_entity_poly.type
_entity_poly.pdbx_seq_one_letter_code
_entity_poly.pdbx_strand_id
1 'polypeptide(L)'
;MSSFYHCTYTDDNPQHVLCPRGENSWCFFQAAVAKGETQKSHTEMKVFFTLPPEQLGCEGVYTRLTTNEMMKRCLQGLTQNFNE
;
A
#
# COMPACT_ATOMS: atom_id res chain seq x y z
N MET A 1 -0.59 1.97 6.12
CA MET A 1 -0.05 0.60 6.18
C MET A 1 -0.41 -0.24 4.98
N SER A 2 -1.69 -0.33 4.58
CA SER A 2 -2.13 -1.12 3.41
C SER A 2 -1.25 -0.95 2.16
N SER A 3 -0.95 0.28 1.78
CA SER A 3 -0.10 0.64 0.63
C SER A 3 1.37 0.20 0.74
N PHE A 4 1.94 0.14 1.96
CA PHE A 4 3.30 -0.35 2.18
C PHE A 4 3.37 -1.85 1.92
N TYR A 5 2.48 -2.58 2.57
CA TYR A 5 2.43 -4.03 2.47
C TYR A 5 1.96 -4.53 1.11
N HIS A 6 1.03 -3.83 0.46
CA HIS A 6 0.52 -4.19 -0.86
C HIS A 6 1.63 -4.42 -1.90
N CYS A 7 2.70 -3.64 -1.83
CA CYS A 7 3.80 -3.70 -2.80
C CYS A 7 4.79 -4.85 -2.53
N THR A 8 4.64 -5.61 -1.44
CA THR A 8 5.59 -6.65 -1.03
C THR A 8 5.13 -8.08 -1.31
N TYR A 9 3.93 -8.24 -1.86
CA TYR A 9 3.29 -9.54 -2.00
C TYR A 9 3.49 -10.17 -3.37
N THR A 10 3.40 -11.50 -3.40
CA THR A 10 3.58 -12.33 -4.59
C THR A 10 2.38 -13.26 -4.76
N ASP A 11 2.30 -13.94 -5.90
CA ASP A 11 1.25 -14.94 -6.16
C ASP A 11 1.28 -16.10 -5.15
N ASP A 12 2.48 -16.50 -4.70
CA ASP A 12 2.65 -17.58 -3.70
C ASP A 12 2.25 -17.16 -2.29
N ASN A 13 2.26 -15.85 -1.98
CA ASN A 13 1.89 -15.33 -0.66
C ASN A 13 1.07 -14.02 -0.79
N PRO A 14 -0.20 -14.10 -1.23
CA PRO A 14 -1.02 -12.95 -1.55
C PRO A 14 -1.68 -12.35 -0.30
N GLN A 15 -0.92 -11.68 0.56
CA GLN A 15 -1.42 -11.17 1.85
C GLN A 15 -2.11 -9.80 1.76
N HIS A 16 -3.17 -9.68 0.95
CA HIS A 16 -3.91 -8.42 0.77
C HIS A 16 -4.86 -8.05 1.92
N VAL A 17 -4.65 -8.59 3.13
CA VAL A 17 -5.56 -8.45 4.28
C VAL A 17 -5.78 -7.00 4.71
N LEU A 18 -4.74 -6.15 4.58
CA LEU A 18 -4.82 -4.74 4.92
C LEU A 18 -5.44 -3.89 3.81
N CYS A 19 -5.63 -4.44 2.61
CA CYS A 19 -6.21 -3.70 1.48
C CYS A 19 -7.71 -3.51 1.64
N PRO A 20 -8.26 -2.36 1.21
CA PRO A 20 -9.69 -2.13 1.25
C PRO A 20 -10.42 -3.21 0.46
N ARG A 21 -11.58 -3.62 0.95
CA ARG A 21 -12.43 -4.61 0.31
C ARG A 21 -13.46 -3.95 -0.61
N GLY A 22 -14.01 -4.72 -1.53
CA GLY A 22 -15.08 -4.31 -2.43
C GLY A 22 -14.64 -4.15 -3.88
N GLU A 23 -15.60 -4.09 -4.78
CA GLU A 23 -15.39 -4.07 -6.23
C GLU A 23 -14.63 -2.83 -6.72
N ASN A 24 -14.73 -1.74 -5.96
CA ASN A 24 -14.05 -0.47 -6.20
C ASN A 24 -12.72 -0.35 -5.43
N SER A 25 -12.21 -1.45 -4.88
CA SER A 25 -10.89 -1.45 -4.25
C SER A 25 -9.82 -1.11 -5.28
N TRP A 26 -8.87 -0.28 -4.88
CA TRP A 26 -7.67 -0.05 -5.69
C TRP A 26 -6.74 -1.29 -5.70
N CYS A 27 -6.92 -2.21 -4.75
CA CYS A 27 -6.22 -3.48 -4.74
C CYS A 27 -6.91 -4.45 -5.72
N PHE A 28 -6.20 -4.80 -6.80
CA PHE A 28 -6.74 -5.70 -7.83
C PHE A 28 -7.20 -7.05 -7.26
N PHE A 29 -6.49 -7.56 -6.25
CA PHE A 29 -6.82 -8.83 -5.59
C PHE A 29 -8.18 -8.74 -4.88
N GLN A 30 -8.37 -7.72 -4.03
CA GLN A 30 -9.62 -7.53 -3.30
C GLN A 30 -10.79 -7.17 -4.21
N ALA A 31 -10.53 -6.43 -5.29
CA ALA A 31 -11.54 -6.12 -6.30
C ALA A 31 -12.00 -7.39 -7.04
N ALA A 32 -11.08 -8.26 -7.48
CA ALA A 32 -11.41 -9.51 -8.12
C ALA A 32 -12.16 -10.47 -7.18
N VAL A 33 -11.73 -10.58 -5.92
CA VAL A 33 -12.45 -11.34 -4.87
C VAL A 33 -13.89 -10.84 -4.72
N ALA A 34 -14.11 -9.52 -4.66
CA ALA A 34 -15.45 -8.96 -4.51
C ALA A 34 -16.35 -9.20 -5.74
N LYS A 35 -15.76 -9.24 -6.94
CA LYS A 35 -16.48 -9.50 -8.21
C LYS A 35 -16.70 -10.99 -8.51
N GLY A 36 -16.05 -11.89 -7.76
CA GLY A 36 -16.03 -13.32 -8.06
C GLY A 36 -15.20 -13.68 -9.29
N GLU A 37 -14.22 -12.84 -9.64
CA GLU A 37 -13.31 -13.03 -10.77
C GLU A 37 -12.01 -13.71 -10.34
N THR A 38 -11.33 -14.35 -11.27
CA THR A 38 -9.98 -14.86 -11.05
C THR A 38 -9.01 -13.70 -10.86
N GLN A 39 -8.18 -13.77 -9.83
CA GLN A 39 -7.17 -12.76 -9.54
C GLN A 39 -6.07 -12.81 -10.61
N LYS A 40 -5.59 -11.63 -11.01
CA LYS A 40 -4.45 -11.51 -11.92
C LYS A 40 -3.15 -11.91 -11.22
N SER A 41 -2.13 -12.22 -12.00
CA SER A 41 -0.79 -12.47 -11.44
C SER A 41 -0.16 -11.18 -10.91
N HIS A 42 0.55 -11.28 -9.80
CA HIS A 42 1.39 -10.20 -9.27
C HIS A 42 2.51 -9.81 -10.23
N THR A 43 2.87 -10.66 -11.20
CA THR A 43 3.82 -10.30 -12.27
C THR A 43 3.31 -9.17 -13.17
N GLU A 44 1.99 -8.97 -13.22
CA GLU A 44 1.38 -7.85 -13.95
C GLU A 44 1.34 -6.56 -13.11
N MET A 45 1.71 -6.61 -11.82
CA MET A 45 1.77 -5.43 -10.97
C MET A 45 2.92 -4.51 -11.39
N LYS A 46 2.60 -3.24 -11.63
CA LYS A 46 3.59 -2.22 -11.95
C LYS A 46 4.27 -1.63 -10.72
N VAL A 47 3.73 -1.86 -9.53
CA VAL A 47 4.20 -1.26 -8.29
C VAL A 47 4.52 -2.37 -7.30
N PHE A 48 5.79 -2.74 -7.22
CA PHE A 48 6.31 -3.74 -6.30
C PHE A 48 7.60 -3.23 -5.66
N PHE A 49 7.87 -3.66 -4.44
CA PHE A 49 9.17 -3.51 -3.84
C PHE A 49 10.08 -4.66 -4.27
N THR A 50 11.31 -4.33 -4.63
CA THR A 50 12.33 -5.34 -4.96
C THR A 50 12.74 -6.16 -3.73
N LEU A 51 12.52 -5.63 -2.53
CA LEU A 51 12.87 -6.27 -1.26
C LEU A 51 11.59 -6.58 -0.46
N PRO A 52 11.57 -7.68 0.32
CA PRO A 52 10.51 -8.00 1.26
C PRO A 52 10.46 -6.97 2.41
N PRO A 53 9.31 -6.81 3.11
CA PRO A 53 9.09 -5.74 4.10
C PRO A 53 10.15 -5.72 5.20
N GLU A 54 10.58 -6.91 5.65
CA GLU A 54 11.59 -7.11 6.70
C GLU A 54 12.97 -6.55 6.29
N GLN A 55 13.25 -6.49 4.99
CA GLN A 55 14.51 -5.98 4.44
C GLN A 55 14.43 -4.51 4.03
N LEU A 56 13.23 -3.92 3.92
CA LEU A 56 13.07 -2.51 3.58
C LEU A 56 13.61 -1.58 4.68
N GLY A 57 13.54 -1.98 5.96
CA GLY A 57 14.03 -1.19 7.10
C GLY A 57 13.33 0.16 7.31
N CYS A 58 12.35 0.50 6.48
CA CYS A 58 11.68 1.80 6.46
C CYS A 58 10.24 1.76 6.99
N GLU A 59 9.77 0.60 7.49
CA GLU A 59 8.42 0.44 8.03
C GLU A 59 8.13 1.48 9.13
N GLY A 60 9.06 1.68 10.07
CA GLY A 60 8.89 2.68 11.14
C GLY A 60 8.79 4.10 10.61
N VAL A 61 9.60 4.46 9.60
CA VAL A 61 9.55 5.77 8.94
C VAL A 61 8.22 5.94 8.19
N TYR A 62 7.83 4.94 7.42
CA TYR A 62 6.57 4.92 6.68
C TYR A 62 5.38 5.10 7.62
N THR A 63 5.36 4.36 8.72
CA THR A 63 4.31 4.44 9.75
C THR A 63 4.21 5.84 10.33
N ARG A 64 5.35 6.42 10.72
CA ARG A 64 5.39 7.77 11.30
C ARG A 64 4.87 8.82 10.31
N LEU A 65 5.26 8.72 9.05
CA LEU A 65 4.86 9.66 7.99
C LEU A 65 3.40 9.50 7.55
N THR A 66 2.81 8.32 7.75
CA THR A 66 1.41 8.03 7.38
C THR A 66 0.44 8.11 8.55
N THR A 67 0.85 8.69 9.68
CA THR A 67 -0.07 9.01 10.79
C THR A 67 -1.09 10.07 10.38
N ASN A 68 -2.29 10.01 10.95
CA ASN A 68 -3.34 11.02 10.68
C ASN A 68 -2.87 12.45 11.01
N GLU A 69 -2.13 12.61 12.11
CA GLU A 69 -1.49 13.87 12.52
C GLU A 69 -0.60 14.43 11.39
N MET A 70 0.29 13.60 10.84
CA MET A 70 1.21 14.03 9.79
C MET A 70 0.48 14.28 8.46
N MET A 71 -0.44 13.39 8.09
CA MET A 71 -1.21 13.50 6.84
C MET A 71 -2.10 14.75 6.80
N LYS A 72 -2.67 15.18 7.94
CA LYS A 72 -3.45 16.43 8.04
C LYS A 72 -2.63 17.66 7.66
N ARG A 73 -1.33 17.68 7.94
CA ARG A 73 -0.44 18.78 7.54
C ARG A 73 -0.31 18.88 6.03
N CYS A 74 -0.34 17.75 5.33
CA CYS A 74 -0.27 17.70 3.86
C CYS A 74 -1.54 18.24 3.17
N LEU A 75 -2.69 18.31 3.86
CA LEU A 75 -3.94 18.80 3.28
C LEU A 75 -3.91 20.29 2.93
N GLN A 76 -3.00 21.05 3.56
CA GLN A 76 -2.89 22.49 3.34
C GLN A 76 -2.11 22.82 2.05
N GLY A 77 -1.47 21.83 1.41
CA GLY A 77 -0.62 22.05 0.23
C GLY A 77 0.65 22.86 0.53
N LEU A 78 1.00 23.01 1.81
CA LEU A 78 2.20 23.72 2.26
C LEU A 78 3.39 22.77 2.38
N THR A 79 4.59 23.33 2.36
CA THR A 79 5.83 22.60 2.66
C THR A 79 5.74 22.02 4.08
N GLN A 80 6.23 20.79 4.25
CA GLN A 80 6.29 20.18 5.58
C GLN A 80 7.36 20.83 6.48
N ASN A 81 8.33 21.51 5.88
CA ASN A 81 9.39 22.23 6.55
C ASN A 81 9.03 23.72 6.62
N PHE A 82 8.88 24.23 7.84
CA PHE A 82 8.58 25.65 8.07
C PHE A 82 9.77 26.57 7.74
N ASN A 83 10.97 25.98 7.61
CA ASN A 83 12.22 26.70 7.35
C ASN A 83 12.61 26.73 5.86
N GLU A 84 11.78 26.16 4.98
CA GLU A 84 11.85 26.31 3.52
C GLU A 84 10.81 27.33 3.05
#